data_AF-A0A0C2SR97-F1
#
_entry.id   AF-A0A0C2SR97-F1
#
_cell.length_a   1.000
_cell.length_b   1.000
_cell.length_c   1.000
_cell.angle_alpha   90.00
_cell.angle_beta   90.00
_cell.angle_gamma   90.00
#
_symmetry.space_group_name_H-M   'P 1'
#
loop_
_entity.id
_entity.type
_entity.pdbx_description
1 polymer ?
#
loop_
_entity_poly.entity_id
_entity_poly.type
_entity_poly.pdbx_seq_one_letter_code
_entity_poly.pdbx_strand_id
1 'polypeptide(L)'
;MTDCQICGTNQSKYTCSRCLVAFCSVSCYKHPNHAHHSESPSATERSTQPAANTNSNITDKSLRLLASLNWPYVPDESAYPDPLKRDDPKILQLHQYEAIATSATIRQILTSYPSLKDILTSIDKLRGQEREEALKTALGVTASDIDTQSRHADFGEDVLALRKFAEAVEAAVRGENQSALGLDWGDTLQ
;
A
#
# COMPACT_ATOMS: atom_id res chain seq x y z
N MET A 1 -12.20 -7.99 -46.07
CA MET A 1 -12.32 -6.71 -45.34
C MET A 1 -13.59 -6.79 -44.53
N THR A 2 -13.54 -6.56 -43.22
CA THR A 2 -14.71 -6.62 -42.33
C THR A 2 -15.36 -5.25 -42.21
N ASP A 3 -16.68 -5.19 -42.29
CA ASP A 3 -17.44 -3.95 -42.08
C ASP A 3 -17.56 -3.62 -40.58
N CYS A 4 -17.81 -2.34 -40.29
CA CYS A 4 -18.07 -1.88 -38.93
C CYS A 4 -19.33 -2.55 -38.39
N GLN A 5 -19.20 -3.31 -37.31
CA GLN A 5 -20.31 -4.02 -36.67
C GLN A 5 -21.27 -3.08 -35.90
N ILE A 6 -20.93 -1.79 -35.79
CA ILE A 6 -21.77 -0.79 -35.11
C ILE A 6 -22.67 -0.03 -36.08
N CYS A 7 -22.13 0.44 -37.22
CA CYS A 7 -22.90 1.21 -38.20
C CYS A 7 -23.20 0.46 -39.50
N GLY A 8 -22.49 -0.64 -39.80
CA GLY A 8 -22.63 -1.42 -41.04
C GLY A 8 -22.30 -0.66 -42.34
N THR A 9 -21.94 0.62 -42.27
CA THR A 9 -21.81 1.49 -43.46
C THR A 9 -20.37 1.62 -43.95
N ASN A 10 -19.42 1.60 -43.02
CA ASN A 10 -18.00 1.82 -43.31
C ASN A 10 -17.20 0.56 -42.98
N GLN A 11 -16.08 0.39 -43.67
CA GLN A 11 -15.11 -0.63 -43.32
C GLN A 11 -14.58 -0.41 -41.89
N SER A 12 -14.46 -1.50 -41.12
CA SER A 12 -13.85 -1.45 -39.79
C SER A 12 -12.37 -1.07 -39.86
N LYS A 13 -11.92 -0.24 -38.92
CA LYS A 13 -10.53 0.24 -38.77
C LYS A 13 -9.88 -0.22 -37.47
N TYR A 14 -10.70 -0.50 -36.46
CA TYR A 14 -10.27 -0.79 -35.10
C TYR A 14 -11.12 -1.93 -34.52
N THR A 15 -10.62 -2.57 -33.46
CA THR A 15 -11.31 -3.64 -32.74
C THR A 15 -11.26 -3.33 -31.24
N CYS A 16 -12.40 -3.43 -30.54
CA CYS A 16 -12.45 -3.17 -29.10
C CYS A 16 -11.80 -4.31 -28.30
N SER A 17 -10.89 -4.01 -27.38
CA SER A 17 -10.23 -5.03 -26.54
C SER A 17 -11.15 -5.69 -25.49
N ARG A 18 -12.32 -5.11 -25.20
CA ARG A 18 -13.24 -5.63 -24.18
C ARG A 18 -14.29 -6.59 -24.72
N CYS A 19 -14.90 -6.26 -25.86
CA CYS A 19 -15.96 -7.06 -26.48
C CYS A 19 -15.61 -7.57 -27.88
N LEU A 20 -14.39 -7.28 -28.37
CA LEU A 20 -13.87 -7.72 -29.67
C LEU A 20 -14.68 -7.26 -30.89
N VAL A 21 -15.57 -6.29 -30.71
CA VAL A 21 -16.38 -5.70 -31.79
C VAL A 21 -15.51 -4.82 -32.69
N ALA A 22 -15.63 -5.02 -34.00
CA ALA A 22 -14.91 -4.26 -35.02
C ALA A 22 -15.67 -2.95 -35.37
N PHE A 23 -15.00 -1.80 -35.32
CA PHE A 23 -15.61 -0.48 -35.52
C PHE A 23 -14.77 0.45 -36.42
N CYS A 24 -15.40 1.48 -37.02
CA CYS A 24 -14.73 2.37 -37.98
C CYS A 24 -14.24 3.70 -37.38
N SER A 25 -14.81 4.17 -36.27
CA SER A 25 -14.50 5.49 -35.68
C SER A 25 -14.85 5.58 -34.19
N VAL A 26 -14.37 6.63 -33.51
CA VAL A 26 -14.69 6.91 -32.10
C VAL A 26 -16.20 7.08 -31.87
N SER A 27 -16.93 7.60 -32.86
CA SER A 27 -18.41 7.70 -32.80
C SER A 27 -19.06 6.32 -32.70
N CYS A 28 -18.52 5.30 -33.39
CA CYS A 28 -18.98 3.93 -33.28
C CYS A 28 -18.54 3.29 -31.96
N TYR A 29 -17.36 3.62 -31.45
CA TYR A 29 -16.89 3.14 -30.14
C TYR A 29 -17.76 3.63 -28.96
N LYS A 30 -18.34 4.83 -29.06
CA LYS A 30 -19.23 5.40 -28.03
C LYS A 30 -20.71 5.22 -28.34
N HIS A 31 -21.05 4.47 -29.39
CA HIS A 31 -22.44 4.32 -29.81
C HIS A 31 -23.20 3.42 -28.82
N PRO A 32 -24.51 3.65 -28.56
CA PRO A 32 -25.31 2.78 -27.70
C PRO A 32 -25.33 1.31 -28.12
N ASN A 33 -25.16 1.04 -29.42
CA ASN A 33 -25.06 -0.32 -29.96
C ASN A 33 -23.70 -1.01 -29.67
N HIS A 34 -22.71 -0.27 -29.18
CA HIS A 34 -21.44 -0.80 -28.70
C HIS A 34 -21.55 -1.07 -27.19
N ALA A 35 -22.23 -2.16 -26.85
CA ALA A 35 -22.42 -2.59 -25.46
C ALA A 35 -21.28 -3.54 -25.04
N HIS A 36 -20.75 -3.31 -23.84
CA HIS A 36 -19.94 -4.31 -23.15
C HIS A 36 -20.88 -5.17 -22.33
N HIS A 37 -21.14 -6.39 -22.76
CA HIS A 37 -21.80 -7.37 -21.91
C HIS A 37 -20.87 -7.66 -20.72
N SER A 38 -21.13 -7.01 -19.60
CA SER A 38 -20.63 -7.46 -18.30
C SER A 38 -21.60 -8.50 -17.78
N GLU A 39 -21.35 -9.77 -18.11
CA GLU A 39 -21.89 -10.90 -17.35
C GLU A 39 -20.73 -11.75 -16.83
N SER A 40 -20.61 -11.81 -15.52
CA SER A 40 -20.53 -13.12 -14.89
C SER A 40 -21.60 -13.19 -13.82
N PRO A 41 -22.71 -13.86 -14.17
CA PRO A 41 -23.26 -14.88 -13.28
C PRO A 41 -23.52 -16.22 -14.02
N SER A 42 -23.12 -17.31 -13.35
CA SER A 42 -23.58 -18.72 -13.51
C SER A 42 -23.24 -19.48 -14.80
N ALA A 43 -23.10 -20.80 -14.86
CA ALA A 43 -22.90 -21.91 -13.91
C ALA A 43 -22.81 -23.20 -14.77
N THR A 44 -22.03 -24.19 -14.35
CA THR A 44 -22.25 -25.65 -14.58
C THR A 44 -21.31 -26.36 -13.59
N GLU A 45 -21.70 -26.50 -12.34
CA GLU A 45 -22.30 -27.70 -11.74
C GLU A 45 -21.38 -28.95 -11.69
N ARG A 46 -20.91 -29.28 -10.48
CA ARG A 46 -21.17 -30.61 -9.91
C ARG A 46 -21.31 -30.56 -8.38
N SER A 47 -22.50 -30.94 -7.96
CA SER A 47 -23.04 -31.14 -6.61
C SER A 47 -22.15 -32.03 -5.73
N THR A 48 -21.98 -31.68 -4.44
CA THR A 48 -22.57 -32.38 -3.28
C THR A 48 -22.26 -31.58 -2.01
N GLN A 49 -23.27 -30.96 -1.40
CA GLN A 49 -23.23 -30.54 0.02
C GLN A 49 -23.62 -31.73 0.91
N PRO A 50 -23.26 -31.70 2.20
CA PRO A 50 -24.35 -31.60 3.15
C PRO A 50 -24.18 -30.42 4.11
N ALA A 51 -25.32 -29.79 4.37
CA ALA A 51 -25.51 -28.76 5.37
C ALA A 51 -25.29 -29.30 6.79
N ALA A 52 -24.61 -28.50 7.61
CA ALA A 52 -24.80 -28.52 9.05
C ALA A 52 -24.63 -27.09 9.58
N ASN A 53 -25.75 -26.54 10.06
CA ASN A 53 -25.81 -25.44 11.00
C ASN A 53 -24.78 -25.61 12.11
N THR A 54 -24.00 -24.58 12.40
CA THR A 54 -23.61 -24.25 13.78
C THR A 54 -23.33 -22.76 13.86
N ASN A 55 -24.17 -22.05 14.63
CA ASN A 55 -23.85 -20.75 15.18
C ASN A 55 -22.49 -20.80 15.87
N SER A 56 -21.53 -20.00 15.43
CA SER A 56 -20.31 -19.74 16.19
C SER A 56 -19.89 -18.29 16.02
N ASN A 57 -20.29 -17.54 17.03
CA ASN A 57 -19.75 -16.26 17.44
C ASN A 57 -18.29 -16.45 17.86
N ILE A 58 -17.35 -16.41 16.89
CA ILE A 58 -15.92 -16.17 17.10
C ILE A 58 -15.45 -15.27 15.96
N THR A 59 -14.86 -14.15 16.32
CA THR A 59 -14.33 -13.10 15.45
C THR A 59 -13.13 -13.57 14.63
N ASP A 60 -13.37 -14.28 13.53
CA ASP A 60 -12.35 -14.57 12.52
C ASP A 60 -12.59 -13.65 11.31
N LYS A 61 -12.10 -12.40 11.41
CA LYS A 61 -12.15 -11.47 10.28
C LYS A 61 -11.13 -11.95 9.25
N SER A 62 -11.60 -12.69 8.25
CA SER A 62 -10.85 -12.96 7.02
C SER A 62 -10.09 -11.70 6.60
N LEU A 63 -8.78 -11.84 6.38
CA LEU A 63 -7.96 -10.73 5.91
C LEU A 63 -8.54 -10.20 4.59
N ARG A 64 -8.58 -8.88 4.46
CA ARG A 64 -9.00 -8.25 3.21
C ARG A 64 -7.92 -8.47 2.15
N LEU A 65 -8.33 -8.66 0.90
CA LEU A 65 -7.40 -8.74 -0.23
C LEU A 65 -6.60 -7.44 -0.36
N LEU A 66 -5.31 -7.55 -0.69
CA LEU A 66 -4.43 -6.38 -0.86
C LEU A 66 -4.93 -5.42 -1.94
N ALA A 67 -5.53 -5.94 -3.01
CA ALA A 67 -6.12 -5.15 -4.10
C ALA A 67 -7.37 -4.36 -3.69
N SER A 68 -7.93 -4.61 -2.50
CA SER A 68 -9.06 -3.82 -1.98
C SER A 68 -8.63 -2.47 -1.40
N LEU A 69 -7.33 -2.27 -1.16
CA LEU A 69 -6.78 -1.02 -0.66
C LEU A 69 -6.53 -0.05 -1.81
N ASN A 70 -6.86 1.23 -1.60
CA ASN A 70 -6.53 2.29 -2.54
C ASN A 70 -5.07 2.71 -2.37
N TRP A 71 -4.17 2.00 -3.04
CA TRP A 71 -2.75 2.34 -3.05
C TRP A 71 -2.52 3.61 -3.86
N PRO A 72 -1.68 4.56 -3.39
CA PRO A 72 -1.27 5.68 -4.22
C PRO A 72 -0.53 5.16 -5.46
N TYR A 73 -0.74 5.80 -6.60
CA TYR A 73 0.06 5.52 -7.79
C TYR A 73 1.51 5.92 -7.53
N VAL A 74 2.43 4.97 -7.69
CA VAL A 74 3.87 5.18 -7.60
C VAL A 74 4.45 4.96 -9.00
N PRO A 75 5.08 5.98 -9.61
CA PRO A 75 5.78 5.79 -10.88
C PRO A 75 6.93 4.79 -10.73
N ASP A 76 7.16 3.96 -11.76
CA ASP A 76 8.32 3.09 -11.83
C ASP A 76 9.62 3.90 -11.78
N GLU A 77 10.66 3.33 -11.17
CA GLU A 77 11.98 3.98 -11.11
C GLU A 77 12.53 4.26 -12.52
N SER A 78 13.15 5.44 -12.70
CA SER A 78 13.78 5.76 -13.97
C SER A 78 14.96 4.82 -14.22
N ALA A 79 15.02 4.25 -15.42
CA ALA A 79 16.16 3.44 -15.85
C ALA A 79 17.49 4.22 -15.89
N TYR A 80 17.40 5.56 -15.83
CA TYR A 80 18.54 6.46 -15.73
C TYR A 80 18.34 7.36 -14.50
N PRO A 81 18.87 6.97 -13.32
CA PRO A 81 18.79 7.81 -12.13
C PRO A 81 19.74 9.00 -12.29
N ASP A 82 19.26 10.19 -11.94
CA ASP A 82 20.08 11.40 -11.91
C ASP A 82 21.18 11.25 -10.84
N PRO A 83 22.48 11.32 -11.20
CA PRO A 83 23.57 11.15 -10.25
C PRO A 83 23.53 12.13 -9.08
N LEU A 84 22.95 13.33 -9.27
CA LEU A 84 22.82 14.34 -8.23
C LEU A 84 21.73 14.02 -7.20
N LYS A 85 20.80 13.13 -7.54
CA LYS A 85 19.68 12.73 -6.66
C LYS A 85 19.92 11.40 -5.97
N ARG A 86 21.17 10.93 -5.94
CA ARG A 86 21.53 9.65 -5.34
C ARG A 86 21.19 9.60 -3.86
N ASP A 87 21.39 10.71 -3.15
CA ASP A 87 21.24 10.81 -1.70
C ASP A 87 19.88 11.43 -1.28
N ASP A 88 19.04 11.81 -2.25
CA ASP A 88 17.70 12.32 -1.97
C ASP A 88 16.81 11.20 -1.37
N PRO A 89 15.92 11.52 -0.42
CA PRO A 89 14.94 10.57 0.08
C PRO A 89 14.10 9.98 -1.07
N LYS A 90 14.23 8.67 -1.29
CA LYS A 90 13.48 7.97 -2.33
C LYS A 90 12.04 7.75 -1.88
N ILE A 91 11.11 7.90 -2.82
CA ILE A 91 9.72 7.50 -2.60
C ILE A 91 9.61 5.98 -2.46
N LEU A 92 8.69 5.53 -1.61
CA LEU A 92 8.41 4.10 -1.46
C LEU A 92 7.85 3.51 -2.76
N GLN A 93 8.38 2.37 -3.16
CA GLN A 93 7.96 1.59 -4.32
C GLN A 93 6.74 0.72 -4.00
N LEU A 94 5.98 0.30 -5.02
CA LEU A 94 4.76 -0.50 -4.82
C LEU A 94 5.04 -1.79 -4.04
N HIS A 95 6.11 -2.51 -4.38
CA HIS A 95 6.49 -3.74 -3.68
C HIS A 95 6.82 -3.50 -2.19
N GLN A 96 7.32 -2.31 -1.83
CA GLN A 96 7.63 -1.95 -0.44
C GLN A 96 6.34 -1.68 0.33
N TYR A 97 5.35 -1.01 -0.29
CA TYR A 97 4.02 -0.88 0.28
C TYR A 97 3.38 -2.25 0.53
N GLU A 98 3.50 -3.18 -0.42
CA GLU A 98 3.01 -4.55 -0.27
C GLU A 98 3.73 -5.30 0.87
N ALA A 99 5.05 -5.16 0.99
CA ALA A 99 5.83 -5.74 2.08
C ALA A 99 5.38 -5.22 3.46
N ILE A 100 5.18 -3.90 3.58
CA ILE A 100 4.63 -3.28 4.79
C ILE A 100 3.21 -3.82 5.07
N ALA A 101 2.36 -3.91 4.05
CA ALA A 101 0.97 -4.38 4.18
C ALA A 101 0.87 -5.87 4.54
N THR A 102 1.86 -6.67 4.15
CA THR A 102 1.90 -8.12 4.34
C THR A 102 2.64 -8.54 5.62
N SER A 103 3.48 -7.67 6.18
CA SER A 103 4.32 -7.95 7.35
C SER A 103 3.52 -8.40 8.59
N ALA A 104 3.81 -9.60 9.08
CA ALA A 104 3.25 -10.15 10.31
C ALA A 104 3.74 -9.38 11.56
N THR A 105 5.02 -8.99 11.57
CA THR A 105 5.65 -8.23 12.67
C THR A 105 4.95 -6.88 12.88
N ILE A 106 4.68 -6.16 11.79
CA ILE A 106 3.97 -4.87 11.85
C ILE A 106 2.56 -5.04 12.43
N ARG A 107 1.82 -6.07 12.00
CA ARG A 107 0.49 -6.37 12.57
C ARG A 107 0.54 -6.72 14.05
N GLN A 108 1.55 -7.47 14.48
CA GLN A 108 1.75 -7.83 15.88
C GLN A 108 2.00 -6.57 16.72
N ILE A 109 2.90 -5.68 16.29
CA ILE A 109 3.19 -4.41 16.98
C ILE A 109 1.91 -3.55 17.10
N LEU A 110 1.16 -3.39 16.01
CA LEU A 110 -0.12 -2.65 16.03
C LEU A 110 -1.22 -3.28 16.89
N THR A 111 -1.06 -4.56 17.27
CA THR A 111 -1.97 -5.27 18.18
C THR A 111 -1.50 -5.11 19.62
N SER A 112 -0.19 -5.19 19.87
CA SER A 112 0.42 -5.02 21.19
C SER A 112 0.35 -3.59 21.70
N TYR A 113 0.34 -2.59 20.81
CA TYR A 113 0.30 -1.17 21.17
C TYR A 113 -0.91 -0.47 20.55
N PRO A 114 -2.09 -0.47 21.23
CA PRO A 114 -3.29 0.17 20.70
C PRO A 114 -3.16 1.68 20.49
N SER A 115 -2.46 2.38 21.40
CA SER A 115 -2.19 3.83 21.33
C SER A 115 -1.46 4.24 20.04
N LEU A 116 -0.65 3.34 19.49
CA LEU A 116 0.10 3.58 18.27
C LEU A 116 -0.79 3.92 17.08
N LYS A 117 -1.99 3.33 16.99
CA LYS A 117 -2.94 3.65 15.91
C LYS A 117 -3.43 5.09 16.02
N ASP A 118 -3.67 5.56 17.23
CA ASP A 118 -4.13 6.93 17.50
C ASP A 118 -3.01 7.93 17.20
N ILE A 119 -1.77 7.61 17.58
CA ILE A 119 -0.58 8.42 17.26
C ILE A 119 -0.37 8.50 15.74
N LEU A 120 -0.38 7.38 15.04
CA LEU A 120 -0.23 7.37 13.58
C LEU A 120 -1.35 8.17 12.89
N THR A 121 -2.59 8.04 13.38
CA THR A 121 -3.74 8.77 12.85
C THR A 121 -3.66 10.27 13.15
N SER A 122 -3.15 10.68 14.31
CA SER A 122 -3.00 12.10 14.66
C SER A 122 -1.91 12.76 13.81
N ILE A 123 -0.77 12.08 13.62
CA ILE A 123 0.31 12.54 12.75
C ILE A 123 -0.14 12.60 11.28
N ASP A 124 -0.91 11.62 10.80
CA ASP A 124 -1.42 11.59 9.42
C ASP A 124 -2.42 12.72 9.11
N LYS A 125 -3.02 13.35 10.12
CA LYS A 125 -3.86 14.54 9.93
C LYS A 125 -3.05 15.82 9.74
N LEU A 126 -1.78 15.84 10.15
CA LEU A 126 -0.89 17.01 10.06
C LEU A 126 -0.28 17.14 8.67
N ARG A 127 0.18 18.35 8.31
CA ARG A 127 0.83 18.65 7.02
C ARG A 127 2.05 19.54 7.23
N GLY A 128 2.99 19.52 6.29
CA GLY A 128 4.19 20.37 6.32
C GLY A 128 5.03 20.20 7.59
N GLN A 129 5.54 21.30 8.12
CA GLN A 129 6.45 21.34 9.26
C GLN A 129 5.87 20.73 10.54
N GLU A 130 4.58 20.96 10.82
CA GLU A 130 3.91 20.41 12.01
C GLU A 130 3.98 18.88 12.04
N ARG A 131 3.83 18.25 10.87
CA ARG A 131 3.94 16.79 10.75
C ARG A 131 5.36 16.31 11.05
N GLU A 132 6.36 17.03 10.55
CA GLU A 132 7.77 16.69 10.77
C GLU A 132 8.17 16.85 12.24
N GLU A 133 7.69 17.90 12.90
CA GLU A 133 7.91 18.14 14.33
C GLU A 133 7.22 17.05 15.17
N ALA A 134 5.96 16.73 14.87
CA ALA A 134 5.24 15.67 15.57
C ALA A 134 5.94 14.31 15.41
N LEU A 135 6.49 14.00 14.23
CA LEU A 135 7.28 12.79 14.02
C LEU A 135 8.56 12.78 14.85
N LYS A 136 9.31 13.90 14.86
CA LYS A 136 10.54 14.02 15.67
C LYS A 136 10.26 13.84 17.16
N THR A 137 9.21 14.50 17.67
CA THR A 137 8.79 14.37 19.07
C THR A 137 8.34 12.94 19.39
N ALA A 138 7.52 12.32 18.54
CA ALA A 138 7.03 10.97 18.78
C ALA A 138 8.13 9.90 18.73
N LEU A 139 9.20 10.13 17.96
CA LEU A 139 10.38 9.27 17.90
C LEU A 139 11.43 9.60 18.97
N GLY A 140 11.25 10.71 19.71
CA GLY A 140 12.22 11.19 20.69
C GLY A 140 13.54 11.65 20.07
N VAL A 141 13.49 12.37 18.94
CA VAL A 141 14.67 12.87 18.16
C VAL A 141 14.75 14.41 18.22
N THR A 142 14.21 15.04 19.25
CA THR A 142 14.22 16.50 19.39
C THR A 142 15.62 17.05 19.73
N ALA A 143 16.03 18.11 19.04
CA ALA A 143 17.39 18.68 19.10
C ALA A 143 17.83 19.20 20.49
N SER A 144 16.89 19.40 21.41
CA SER A 144 17.18 19.80 22.80
C SER A 144 17.73 18.67 23.66
N ASP A 145 17.68 17.42 23.19
CA ASP A 145 18.04 16.24 23.99
C ASP A 145 19.48 15.74 23.77
N ILE A 146 20.24 16.36 22.85
CA ILE A 146 21.65 15.98 22.56
C ILE A 146 22.56 16.31 23.76
N ASP A 147 22.29 17.39 24.51
CA ASP A 147 23.02 17.72 25.75
C ASP A 147 22.59 16.83 26.95
N THR A 148 21.50 16.08 26.84
CA THR A 148 20.98 15.18 27.89
C THR A 148 21.29 13.71 27.66
N GLN A 149 22.19 13.38 26.72
CA GLN A 149 22.68 12.01 26.46
C GLN A 149 23.23 11.27 27.70
N SER A 150 23.45 11.96 28.83
CA SER A 150 23.85 11.36 30.12
C SER A 150 22.69 10.98 31.07
N ARG A 151 21.42 11.21 30.72
CA ARG A 151 20.25 10.77 31.52
C ARG A 151 19.51 9.66 30.81
N HIS A 152 20.06 8.46 30.95
CA HIS A 152 19.47 7.20 30.53
C HIS A 152 17.93 7.11 30.70
N ALA A 153 17.27 6.75 29.59
CA ALA A 153 16.28 5.68 29.50
C ALA A 153 14.95 5.81 30.27
N ASP A 154 14.18 6.86 30.02
CA ASP A 154 12.74 6.85 30.35
C ASP A 154 11.93 7.48 29.20
N PHE A 155 12.16 6.99 27.99
CA PHE A 155 11.23 7.24 26.89
C PHE A 155 9.90 6.58 27.24
N GLY A 156 8.80 7.34 27.17
CA GLY A 156 7.47 6.81 27.40
C GLY A 156 7.18 5.59 26.51
N GLU A 157 6.29 4.72 26.98
CA GLU A 157 5.89 3.49 26.29
C GLU A 157 5.54 3.74 24.81
N ASP A 158 4.90 4.86 24.50
CA ASP A 158 4.52 5.27 23.15
C ASP A 158 5.73 5.55 22.23
N VAL A 159 6.80 6.14 22.74
CA VAL A 159 8.04 6.41 21.97
C VAL A 159 8.73 5.10 21.64
N LEU A 160 8.84 4.19 22.62
CA LEU A 160 9.40 2.86 22.42
C LEU A 160 8.56 2.04 21.43
N ALA A 161 7.24 2.12 21.53
CA ALA A 161 6.32 1.48 20.59
C ALA A 161 6.50 2.00 19.17
N LEU A 162 6.63 3.33 19.00
CA LEU A 162 6.83 3.94 17.69
C LEU A 162 8.22 3.63 17.10
N ARG A 163 9.28 3.60 17.91
CA ARG A 163 10.63 3.18 17.45
C ARG A 163 10.62 1.73 16.98
N LYS A 164 10.05 0.81 17.76
CA LYS A 164 9.87 -0.61 17.36
C LYS A 164 9.06 -0.74 16.07
N PHE A 165 8.00 0.08 15.93
CA PHE A 165 7.22 0.11 14.70
C PHE A 165 8.05 0.59 13.51
N ALA A 166 8.85 1.66 13.67
CA ALA A 166 9.72 2.19 12.64
C ALA A 166 10.78 1.16 12.19
N GLU A 167 11.39 0.44 13.14
CA GLU A 167 12.32 -0.67 12.84
C GLU A 167 11.65 -1.81 12.07
N ALA A 168 10.43 -2.19 12.45
CA ALA A 168 9.69 -3.22 11.73
C ALA A 168 9.29 -2.79 10.32
N VAL A 169 9.00 -1.49 10.11
CA VAL A 169 8.78 -0.92 8.79
C VAL A 169 10.07 -0.93 7.97
N GLU A 170 11.19 -0.52 8.55
CA GLU A 170 12.51 -0.56 7.91
C GLU A 170 12.86 -1.99 7.47
N ALA A 171 12.70 -2.97 8.34
CA ALA A 171 12.96 -4.36 8.03
C ALA A 171 12.08 -4.88 6.88
N ALA A 172 10.81 -4.47 6.84
CA ALA A 172 9.89 -4.82 5.76
C ALA A 172 10.29 -4.17 4.42
N VAL A 173 10.74 -2.92 4.45
CA VAL A 173 11.14 -2.16 3.25
C VAL A 173 12.49 -2.64 2.70
N ARG A 174 13.44 -2.95 3.58
CA ARG A 174 14.78 -3.41 3.20
C ARG A 174 14.77 -4.87 2.74
N GLY A 175 13.84 -5.68 3.27
CA GLY A 175 13.79 -7.11 3.01
C GLY A 175 15.11 -7.80 3.38
N GLU A 176 15.66 -8.58 2.46
CA GLU A 176 16.92 -9.33 2.67
C GLU A 176 18.19 -8.49 2.47
N ASN A 177 18.06 -7.23 2.04
CA ASN A 177 19.21 -6.40 1.68
C ASN A 177 19.91 -5.77 2.91
N GLN A 178 20.57 -6.59 3.72
CA GLN A 178 21.30 -6.16 4.92
C GLN A 178 22.47 -5.20 4.65
N SER A 179 22.88 -5.05 3.38
CA SER A 179 23.97 -4.13 2.99
C SER A 179 23.54 -2.67 2.89
N ALA A 180 22.23 -2.39 2.92
CA ALA A 180 21.71 -1.02 2.89
C ALA A 180 21.79 -0.36 4.28
N LEU A 181 22.08 0.96 4.30
CA LEU A 181 22.05 1.76 5.53
C LEU A 181 20.66 1.65 6.18
N GLY A 182 20.64 1.28 7.45
CA GLY A 182 19.43 1.13 8.26
C GLY A 182 19.18 2.32 9.17
N LEU A 183 18.07 2.28 9.90
CA LEU A 183 17.81 3.22 11.00
C LEU A 183 18.84 3.01 12.10
N ASP A 184 19.45 4.10 12.54
CA ASP A 184 20.33 4.15 13.70
C ASP A 184 19.79 5.20 14.67
N TRP A 185 19.56 4.79 15.91
CA TRP A 185 19.05 5.67 16.97
C TRP A 185 20.17 6.31 17.78
N GLY A 186 21.44 5.95 17.57
CA GLY A 186 22.58 6.51 18.29
C GLY A 186 22.72 6.03 19.74
N ASP A 187 21.83 5.13 20.20
CA ASP A 187 21.84 4.57 21.56
C ASP A 187 22.84 3.41 21.71
N THR A 188 23.52 2.97 20.64
CA THR A 188 24.60 1.99 20.70
C THR A 188 25.89 2.62 21.21
N LEU A 189 25.95 2.91 22.51
CA LEU A 189 27.20 2.99 23.25
C LEU A 189 27.31 1.74 24.14
N GLN A 190 28.33 0.94 23.82
CA GLN A 190 28.86 -0.28 24.47
C GLN A 190 28.28 -1.63 24.05
#